data_AF-A0A3D0PVI3-F1
#
_entry.id   AF-A0A3D0PVI3-F1
#
_cell.length_a   1.000
_cell.length_b   1.000
_cell.length_c   1.000
_cell.angle_alpha   90.00
_cell.angle_beta   90.00
_cell.angle_gamma   90.00
#
_symmetry.space_group_name_H-M   'P 1'
#
loop_
_entity.id
_entity.type
_entity.pdbx_description
1 polymer ?
#
loop_
_entity_poly.entity_id
_entity_poly.type
_entity_poly.pdbx_seq_one_letter_code
_entity_poly.pdbx_strand_id
1 'polypeptide(L)' 'MISQMTVCFEDPFWVGISECRCRGIYEVSRIVFGAKPKE' A
#
# COMPACT_ATOMS: atom_id res chain seq x y z
N MET A 1 3.17 1.49 18.26
CA MET A 1 3.37 1.21 16.83
C MET A 1 2.05 1.50 16.16
N ILE A 2 2.03 2.38 15.15
CA ILE A 2 0.83 2.66 14.37
C ILE A 2 1.11 2.14 12.96
N SER A 3 0.24 1.28 12.45
CA SER A 3 0.30 0.79 11.07
C SER A 3 -1.00 1.12 10.36
N GLN A 4 -0.92 1.81 9.23
CA GLN A 4 -2.04 2.12 8.36
C GLN A 4 -1.82 1.48 7.00
N MET A 5 -2.89 0.96 6.41
CA MET A 5 -2.87 0.40 5.07
C MET A 5 -3.94 1.09 4.23
N THR A 6 -3.50 1.67 3.13
CA THR A 6 -4.34 2.34 2.15
C THR A 6 -4.32 1.54 0.86
N VAL A 7 -5.48 1.18 0.34
CA VAL A 7 -5.60 0.46 -0.93
C VAL A 7 -6.25 1.39 -1.95
N CYS A 8 -5.57 1.59 -3.07
CA CYS A 8 -6.02 2.41 -4.18
C CYS A 8 -5.88 1.65 -5.51
N PHE A 9 -6.63 2.09 -6.51
CA PHE A 9 -6.54 1.56 -7.86
C PHE A 9 -5.75 2.55 -8.72
N GLU A 10 -4.57 2.13 -9.19
CA GLU A 10 -3.75 2.85 -10.16
C GLU A 10 -3.78 2.04 -11.47
N ASP A 11 -4.62 2.42 -12.44
CA ASP A 11 -4.81 1.63 -13.66
C ASP A 11 -3.48 1.20 -14.31
N PRO A 12 -3.28 -0.11 -14.61
CA PRO A 12 -4.21 -1.23 -14.48
C PRO A 12 -4.13 -2.01 -13.16
N PHE A 13 -3.42 -1.54 -12.14
CA PHE A 13 -3.04 -2.27 -10.92
C PHE A 13 -3.79 -1.86 -9.66
N TRP A 14 -3.97 -2.83 -8.76
CA TRP A 14 -4.26 -2.54 -7.35
C TRP A 14 -2.96 -2.28 -6.60
N VAL A 15 -2.93 -1.16 -5.88
CA VAL A 15 -1.74 -0.72 -5.15
C VAL A 15 -2.11 -0.51 -3.68
N GLY A 16 -1.31 -1.11 -2.81
CA GLY A 16 -1.36 -0.92 -1.37
C GLY A 16 -0.20 -0.03 -0.94
N ILE A 17 -0.49 0.98 -0.12
CA ILE A 17 0.50 1.75 0.62
C ILE A 17 0.41 1.32 2.07
N SER A 18 1.50 0.75 2.59
CA SER A 18 1.62 0.36 3.99
C SER A 18 2.54 1.36 4.68
N GLU A 19 2.01 2.01 5.71
CA GLU A 19 2.69 3.03 6.48
C GLU A 19 2.85 2.53 7.92
N CYS A 20 4.08 2.49 8.41
CA CYS A 20 4.39 2.10 9.78
C CYS A 20 5.14 3.23 10.49
N ARG A 21 4.65 3.62 11.67
CA ARG A 21 5.32 4.58 12.54
C ARG A 21 5.72 3.93 13.86
N CYS A 22 7.01 3.89 14.13
CA CYS A 22 7.56 3.32 15.35
C CYS A 22 8.75 4.13 15.86
N ARG A 23 8.69 4.60 17.11
CA ARG A 23 9.81 5.28 17.81
C ARG A 23 10.44 6.45 17.01
N GLY A 24 9.60 7.25 16.35
CA GLY A 24 10.05 8.40 15.54
C GLY A 24 10.51 8.03 14.12
N ILE A 25 10.59 6.74 13.79
CA ILE A 25 10.85 6.24 12.44
C ILE A 25 9.52 6.09 11.73
N TYR A 26 9.46 6.54 10.48
CA TYR A 26 8.33 6.39 9.58
C TYR A 26 8.80 5.62 8.35
N GLU A 27 8.21 4.45 8.16
CA GLU A 27 8.53 3.53 7.08
C GLU A 27 7.31 3.39 6.18
N VAL A 28 7.54 3.43 4.87
CA VAL A 28 6.49 3.28 3.86
C VAL A 28 6.90 2.21 2.87
N SER A 29 5.97 1.31 2.55
CA SER A 29 6.14 0.28 1.53
C SER A 29 5.01 0.35 0.51
N ARG A 30 5.36 0.25 -0.77
CA ARG A 30 4.41 0.11 -1.87
C ARG A 30 4.29 -1.35 -2.26
N ILE A 31 3.06 -1.84 -2.27
CA ILE A 31 2.70 -3.22 -2.62
C ILE A 31 1.87 -3.16 -3.89
N VAL A 32 2.31 -3.84 -4.95
CA VAL A 32 1.54 -3.99 -6.18
C VAL A 32 0.90 -5.37 -6.16
N PHE A 33 -0.42 -5.44 -6.02
CA PHE A 33 -1.15 -6.71 -5.91
C PHE A 33 -1.31 -7.42 -7.27
N GLY A 34 -1.12 -6.70 -8.36
CA GLY A 34 -1.31 -7.20 -9.72
C GLY A 34 -2.35 -6.40 -10.48
N ALA A 35 -2.47 -6.67 -11.78
CA ALA A 35 -3.43 -6.00 -12.63
C ALA A 35 -4.85 -6.37 -12.16
N LYS A 36 -5.78 -5.42 -12.20
CA LYS A 36 -7.21 -5.70 -12.09
C LYS A 36 -7.52 -6.80 -13.09
N PRO A 37 -8.15 -7.91 -12.66
CA PRO A 37 -8.59 -8.93 -13.59
C PRO A 37 -9.45 -8.26 -14.66
N LYS A 38 -9.07 -8.43 -15.92
CA LYS A 38 -9.87 -7.98 -17.06
C LYS A 38 -10.94 -9.04 -17.26
N GLU A 39 -12.05 -8.92 -16.53
CA GLU A 39 -13.30 -9.65 -16.73
C GLU A 39 -14.44 -9.00 -15.92
#